data_AF-A0AAP3AA94-F1
#
_entry.id   AF-A0AAP3AA94-F1
#
_cell.length_a   1.000
_cell.length_b   1.000
_cell.length_c   1.000
_cell.angle_alpha   90.00
_cell.angle_beta   90.00
_cell.angle_gamma   90.00
#
_symmetry.space_group_name_H-M   'P 1'
#
loop_
_entity.id
_entity.type
_entity.pdbx_description
1 polymer ?
#
loop_
_entity_poly.entity_id
_entity_poly.type
_entity_poly.pdbx_seq_one_letter_code
_entity_poly.pdbx_strand_id
1 'polypeptide(L)' 'ANQEGTVLDKAISVGEKLIISTPDLNAIMGESGGATLGAVKAVRNQNQAGKIAVFGSDMTTEIAQELEN' A
#
# COMPACT_ATOMS: atom_id res chain seq x y z
N ALA A 1 16.01 -11.11 10.78
CA ALA A 1 15.45 -10.37 9.62
C ALA A 1 14.02 -10.85 9.42
N ASN A 2 13.03 -10.10 9.92
CA ASN A 2 11.61 -10.46 9.83
C ASN A 2 10.92 -9.45 8.90
N GLN A 3 11.14 -9.59 7.60
CA GLN A 3 10.65 -8.65 6.57
C GLN A 3 9.26 -9.05 6.05
N GLU A 4 8.38 -9.57 6.90
CA GLU A 4 7.10 -10.09 6.43
C GLU A 4 6.22 -9.01 5.78
N GLY A 5 6.42 -7.74 6.13
CA GLY A 5 5.78 -6.58 5.48
C GLY A 5 6.33 -6.22 4.10
N THR A 6 7.48 -6.76 3.69
CA THR A 6 8.05 -6.55 2.34
C THR A 6 7.57 -7.62 1.35
N VAL A 7 6.98 -8.71 1.84
CA VAL A 7 6.35 -9.73 1.00
C VAL A 7 5.04 -9.17 0.46
N LEU A 8 5.02 -8.87 -0.84
CA LEU A 8 3.96 -8.11 -1.50
C LEU A 8 2.55 -8.64 -1.18
N ASP A 9 2.30 -9.95 -1.34
CA ASP A 9 0.97 -10.53 -1.11
C ASP A 9 0.50 -10.34 0.35
N LYS A 10 1.43 -10.41 1.30
CA LYS A 10 1.13 -10.19 2.71
C LYS A 10 0.88 -8.71 2.99
N ALA A 11 1.64 -7.81 2.38
CA ALA A 11 1.43 -6.37 2.47
C ALA A 11 0.05 -5.95 1.93
N ILE A 12 -0.39 -6.54 0.80
CA ILE A 12 -1.75 -6.34 0.26
C ILE A 12 -2.80 -6.78 1.28
N SER A 13 -2.71 -8.01 1.78
CA SER A 13 -3.70 -8.55 2.73
C SER A 13 -3.78 -7.72 4.02
N VAL A 14 -2.65 -7.22 4.52
CA VAL A 14 -2.61 -6.34 5.70
C VAL A 14 -3.22 -4.98 5.37
N GLY A 15 -2.90 -4.38 4.23
CA GLY A 15 -3.46 -3.11 3.79
C GLY A 15 -4.99 -3.16 3.62
N GLU A 16 -5.52 -4.23 3.02
CA GLU A 16 -6.97 -4.42 2.87
C GLU A 16 -7.66 -4.52 4.23
N LYS A 17 -7.10 -5.31 5.15
CA LYS A 17 -7.64 -5.42 6.51
C LYS A 17 -7.62 -4.08 7.24
N LEU A 18 -6.54 -3.30 7.10
CA LEU A 18 -6.42 -1.98 7.70
C LEU A 18 -7.51 -1.03 7.19
N ILE A 19 -7.77 -1.01 5.88
CA ILE A 19 -8.83 -0.19 5.26
C ILE A 19 -10.21 -0.61 5.77
N ILE A 20 -10.48 -1.92 5.82
CA ILE A 20 -11.78 -2.46 6.26
C ILE A 20 -12.00 -2.18 7.76
N SER A 21 -10.96 -2.31 8.59
CA SER A 21 -11.07 -2.19 10.04
C SER A 21 -11.01 -0.75 10.56
N THR A 22 -10.64 0.21 9.70
CA THR A 22 -10.43 1.60 10.08
C THR A 22 -11.34 2.50 9.25
N PRO A 23 -12.57 2.73 9.71
CA PRO A 23 -13.44 3.74 9.11
C PRO A 23 -12.71 5.09 9.03
N ASP A 24 -12.92 5.81 7.92
CA ASP A 24 -12.36 7.15 7.68
C ASP A 24 -10.82 7.23 7.60
N LEU A 25 -10.13 6.11 7.37
CA LEU A 25 -8.69 6.11 7.10
C LEU A 25 -8.37 7.06 5.93
N ASN A 26 -7.38 7.95 6.10
CA ASN A 26 -7.02 8.93 5.08
C ASN A 26 -5.65 8.68 4.42
N ALA A 27 -4.75 7.97 5.10
CA ALA A 27 -3.41 7.73 4.58
C ALA A 27 -2.80 6.42 5.08
N ILE A 28 -1.92 5.83 4.26
CA ILE A 28 -1.08 4.68 4.59
C ILE A 28 0.38 5.05 4.27
N MET A 29 1.32 4.69 5.14
CA MET A 29 2.77 4.81 4.91
C MET A 29 3.39 3.41 4.79
N GLY A 30 3.94 3.08 3.62
CA GLY A 30 4.74 1.87 3.41
C GLY A 30 6.21 2.13 3.72
N GLU A 31 6.83 1.35 4.62
CA GLU A 31 8.22 1.59 5.04
C GLU A 31 9.28 1.09 4.05
N SER A 32 8.86 0.32 3.04
CA SER A 32 9.70 -0.33 2.05
C SER A 32 8.98 -0.39 0.70
N GLY A 33 9.69 -0.76 -0.37
CA GLY A 33 9.09 -0.81 -1.71
C GLY A 33 7.96 -1.85 -1.80
N GLY A 34 8.15 -3.02 -1.18
CA GLY A 34 7.12 -4.06 -1.09
C GLY A 34 5.89 -3.62 -0.29
N ALA A 35 6.11 -2.96 0.85
CA ALA A 35 5.03 -2.41 1.68
C ALA A 35 4.26 -1.29 0.96
N THR A 36 5.00 -0.40 0.27
CA THR A 36 4.43 0.71 -0.51
C THR A 36 3.56 0.18 -1.65
N LEU A 37 4.09 -0.73 -2.46
CA LEU A 37 3.35 -1.32 -3.57
C LEU A 37 2.14 -2.13 -3.06
N GLY A 38 2.29 -2.83 -1.95
CA GLY A 38 1.19 -3.54 -1.29
C GLY A 38 0.07 -2.60 -0.84
N ALA A 39 0.43 -1.45 -0.24
CA ALA A 39 -0.52 -0.42 0.16
C ALA A 39 -1.26 0.21 -1.03
N VAL A 40 -0.55 0.54 -2.12
CA VAL A 40 -1.16 1.05 -3.35
C VAL A 40 -2.20 0.06 -3.90
N LYS A 41 -1.82 -1.22 -4.00
CA LYS A 41 -2.72 -2.28 -4.48
C LYS A 41 -3.93 -2.47 -3.57
N ALA A 42 -3.74 -2.46 -2.26
CA ALA A 42 -4.84 -2.56 -1.29
C ALA A 42 -5.85 -1.41 -1.45
N VAL A 43 -5.38 -0.16 -1.57
CA VAL A 43 -6.26 1.01 -1.78
C VAL A 43 -7.08 0.88 -3.07
N ARG A 44 -6.46 0.38 -4.16
CA ARG A 44 -7.17 0.13 -5.42
C ARG A 44 -8.18 -1.00 -5.31
N ASN A 45 -7.79 -2.14 -4.74
CA ASN A 45 -8.67 -3.30 -4.55
C ASN A 45 -9.91 -2.96 -3.73
N GLN A 46 -9.77 -2.08 -2.74
CA GLN A 46 -10.88 -1.61 -1.90
C GLN A 46 -11.67 -0.43 -2.50
N ASN A 47 -11.39 -0.04 -3.75
CA ASN A 47 -12.01 1.11 -4.43
C ASN A 47 -11.89 2.44 -3.65
N GLN A 48 -10.75 2.65 -2.99
CA GLN A 48 -10.46 3.85 -2.20
C GLN A 48 -9.44 4.78 -2.87
N ALA A 49 -9.13 4.56 -4.14
CA ALA A 49 -8.26 5.46 -4.91
C ALA A 49 -8.84 6.90 -4.92
N GLY A 50 -7.98 7.88 -4.68
CA GLY A 50 -8.36 9.29 -4.52
C GLY A 50 -8.96 9.66 -3.17
N LYS A 51 -9.24 8.70 -2.28
CA LYS A 51 -9.72 8.93 -0.90
C LYS A 51 -8.66 8.66 0.14
N ILE A 52 -7.83 7.63 -0.08
CA ILE A 52 -6.73 7.25 0.79
C ILE A 52 -5.41 7.56 0.08
N ALA A 53 -4.60 8.43 0.67
CA ALA A 53 -3.26 8.73 0.19
C ALA A 53 -2.30 7.59 0.56
N VAL A 54 -1.37 7.24 -0.33
CA VAL A 54 -0.29 6.29 -0.02
C VAL A 54 1.04 7.02 -0.12
N PHE A 55 1.79 6.99 0.97
CA PHE A 55 3.17 7.45 1.02
C PHE A 55 4.08 6.23 1.14
N GLY A 56 5.29 6.33 0.61
CA GLY A 56 6.21 5.21 0.61
C GLY A 56 7.66 5.60 0.38
N SER A 57 8.53 4.65 0.68
CA SER A 57 9.99 4.70 0.45
C SER A 57 10.43 3.59 -0.51
N ASP A 58 11.73 3.57 -0.81
CA ASP A 58 12.39 2.53 -1.62
C ASP A 58 11.76 2.36 -3.02
N MET A 59 11.82 3.45 -3.78
CA MET A 59 11.31 3.53 -5.15
C MET A 59 11.74 2.32 -6.00
N THR A 60 10.77 1.65 -6.61
CA THR A 60 10.96 0.60 -7.62
C THR A 60 10.36 1.03 -8.96
N THR A 61 10.67 0.31 -10.03
CA THR A 61 10.09 0.54 -11.36
C THR A 61 8.57 0.42 -11.36
N GLU A 62 8.01 -0.50 -10.59
CA GLU A 62 6.58 -0.69 -10.43
C GLU A 62 5.95 0.50 -9.70
N ILE A 63 6.56 0.99 -8.61
CA ILE A 63 6.07 2.17 -7.90
C ILE A 63 6.11 3.41 -8.81
N ALA A 64 7.13 3.54 -9.66
CA ALA A 64 7.19 4.63 -10.63
C ALA A 64 6.02 4.58 -11.63
N GLN A 65 5.67 3.38 -12.13
CA GLN A 65 4.48 3.20 -12.97
C GLN A 65 3.19 3.56 -12.24
N GLU A 66 3.11 3.30 -10.93
CA GLU A 66 1.94 3.68 -10.15
C GLU A 66 1.75 5.19 -10.00
N LEU A 67 2.81 5.99 -10.16
CA LEU A 67 2.74 7.45 -10.14
C LEU A 67 2.38 8.07 -11.50
N GLU A 68 2.53 7.32 -12.60
CA GLU A 68 2.18 7.79 -13.94
C GLU A 68 0.68 7.62 -14.25
N ASN A 69 -0.01 6.76 -13.51
CA ASN A 69 -1.44 6.45 -13.67
C ASN A 69 -2.36 7.44 -12.94
#